data_AF-A0A6G7XYM1-F1
#
_entry.id   AF-A0A6G7XYM1-F1
#
_cell.length_a   1.000
_cell.length_b   1.000
_cell.length_c   1.000
_cell.angle_alpha   90.00
_cell.angle_beta   90.00
_cell.angle_gamma   90.00
#
_symmetry.space_group_name_H-M   'P 1'
#
loop_
_entity.id
_entity.type
_entity.pdbx_description
1 polymer ?
#
loop_
_entity_poly.entity_id
_entity_poly.type
_entity_poly.pdbx_seq_one_letter_code
_entity_poly.pdbx_strand_id
1 'polypeptide(L)'
;MWKGERKMVFYYAMFAIFFVLVSLLFYSGKGFEYIPGWKQTSPEIKRSINIKALKNNMGMMFLALALIFGVSVFSEIFREKVFIWASILWIIAARININYISRSKKFQNKSVEPFDGRD
;
A
#
# COMPACT_ATOMS: atom_id res chain seq x y z
N MET A 1 -25.45 21.22 -0.26
CA MET A 1 -24.04 20.92 -0.59
C MET A 1 -23.38 22.13 -1.25
N TRP A 2 -22.48 22.79 -0.53
CA TRP A 2 -21.77 23.99 -0.98
C TRP A 2 -20.76 23.68 -2.11
N LYS A 3 -20.32 24.70 -2.87
CA LYS A 3 -19.36 24.54 -3.97
C LYS A 3 -18.02 23.93 -3.50
N GLY A 4 -17.62 24.16 -2.25
CA GLY A 4 -16.42 23.57 -1.64
C GLY A 4 -16.55 22.07 -1.37
N GLU A 5 -17.67 21.63 -0.81
CA GLU A 5 -17.93 20.21 -0.52
C GLU A 5 -17.94 19.35 -1.78
N ARG A 6 -18.51 19.88 -2.88
CA ARG A 6 -18.52 19.17 -4.17
C ARG A 6 -17.12 18.91 -4.70
N LYS A 7 -16.21 19.88 -4.54
CA LYS A 7 -14.81 19.71 -4.91
C LYS A 7 -14.13 18.65 -4.04
N MET A 8 -14.35 18.68 -2.73
CA MET A 8 -13.78 17.68 -1.81
C MET A 8 -14.23 16.26 -2.13
N VAL A 9 -15.54 16.05 -2.32
CA VAL A 9 -16.09 14.73 -2.69
C VAL A 9 -15.54 14.26 -4.02
N PHE A 10 -15.40 15.16 -5.00
CA PHE A 10 -14.76 14.84 -6.28
C PHE A 10 -13.30 14.38 -6.11
N TYR A 11 -12.50 15.10 -5.32
CA TYR A 11 -11.12 14.69 -5.05
C TYR A 11 -11.05 13.35 -4.32
N TYR A 12 -11.92 13.11 -3.34
CA TYR A 12 -11.98 11.82 -2.64
C TYR A 12 -12.35 10.67 -3.59
N ALA A 13 -13.30 10.89 -4.49
CA ALA A 13 -13.64 9.90 -5.52
C ALA A 13 -12.46 9.62 -6.46
N MET A 14 -11.77 10.66 -6.93
CA MET A 14 -10.57 10.50 -7.75
C MET A 14 -9.48 9.70 -7.04
N PHE A 15 -9.19 10.02 -5.76
CA PHE A 15 -8.20 9.28 -4.98
C PHE A 15 -8.62 7.84 -4.72
N ALA A 16 -9.89 7.59 -4.41
CA ALA A 16 -10.41 6.23 -4.23
C ALA A 16 -10.17 5.39 -5.49
N ILE A 17 -10.57 5.90 -6.66
CA ILE A 17 -10.38 5.23 -7.95
C ILE A 17 -8.88 5.00 -8.23
N PHE A 18 -8.05 6.03 -8.05
CA PHE A 18 -6.61 5.93 -8.23
C PHE A 18 -6.01 4.83 -7.35
N PHE A 19 -6.36 4.77 -6.07
CA PHE A 19 -5.82 3.77 -5.15
C PHE A 19 -6.34 2.36 -5.43
N VAL A 20 -7.56 2.21 -5.96
CA VAL A 20 -8.02 0.90 -6.49
C VAL A 20 -7.13 0.47 -7.65
N LEU A 21 -6.87 1.35 -8.62
CA LEU A 21 -6.02 1.02 -9.77
C LEU A 21 -4.59 0.64 -9.33
N VAL A 22 -4.01 1.41 -8.41
CA VAL A 22 -2.69 1.10 -7.84
C VAL A 22 -2.70 -0.24 -7.09
N SER A 23 -3.75 -0.53 -6.31
CA SER A 23 -3.91 -1.82 -5.62
C SER A 23 -3.93 -3.00 -6.62
N LEU A 24 -4.70 -2.88 -7.70
CA LEU A 24 -4.76 -3.88 -8.77
C LEU A 24 -3.41 -4.06 -9.47
N LEU A 25 -2.68 -2.97 -9.72
CA LEU A 25 -1.31 -3.04 -10.25
C LEU A 25 -0.38 -3.85 -9.33
N PHE A 26 -0.45 -3.66 -8.02
CA PHE A 26 0.34 -4.46 -7.07
C PHE A 26 -0.11 -5.92 -7.01
N TYR A 27 -1.41 -6.22 -7.00
CA TYR A 27 -1.88 -7.62 -7.03
C TYR A 27 -1.44 -8.36 -8.31
N SER A 28 -1.40 -7.64 -9.44
CA SER A 28 -0.86 -8.18 -10.70
C SER A 28 0.66 -8.39 -10.68
N GLY A 29 1.38 -7.78 -9.72
CA GLY A 29 2.84 -7.80 -9.61
C GLY A 29 3.55 -6.69 -10.40
N LYS A 30 2.86 -6.03 -11.33
CA LYS A 30 3.41 -4.95 -12.15
C LYS A 30 3.72 -3.67 -11.37
N GLY A 31 3.10 -3.49 -10.20
CA GLY A 31 3.33 -2.32 -9.35
C GLY A 31 4.81 -2.10 -8.99
N PHE A 32 5.60 -3.17 -8.84
CA PHE A 32 7.02 -3.06 -8.54
C PHE A 32 7.87 -2.48 -9.68
N GLU A 33 7.42 -2.57 -10.93
CA GLU A 33 8.08 -1.96 -12.08
C GLU A 33 8.02 -0.43 -12.07
N TYR A 34 7.20 0.15 -11.20
CA TYR A 34 7.11 1.60 -11.02
C TYR A 34 7.86 2.08 -9.79
N ILE A 35 8.46 1.18 -9.00
CA ILE A 35 9.25 1.50 -7.81
C ILE A 35 10.73 1.56 -8.21
N PRO A 36 11.38 2.75 -8.24
CA PRO A 36 12.80 2.86 -8.59
C PRO A 36 13.72 2.03 -7.70
N GLY A 37 13.45 2.00 -6.38
CA GLY A 37 14.22 1.20 -5.44
C GLY A 37 14.15 -0.31 -5.72
N TRP A 38 13.00 -0.80 -6.16
CA TRP A 38 12.87 -2.21 -6.58
C TRP A 38 13.69 -2.48 -7.84
N LYS A 39 13.71 -1.58 -8.82
CA LYS A 39 14.54 -1.75 -10.03
C LYS A 39 16.02 -1.90 -9.68
N GLN A 40 16.51 -1.06 -8.78
CA GLN A 40 17.91 -1.01 -8.35
C GLN A 40 18.31 -2.17 -7.42
N THR A 41 17.35 -2.89 -6.85
CA THR A 41 17.64 -4.06 -6.00
C THR A 41 18.28 -5.18 -6.83
N SER A 42 19.37 -5.75 -6.33
CA SER A 42 20.13 -6.80 -7.03
C SER A 42 19.27 -8.07 -7.26
N PRO A 43 19.58 -8.87 -8.30
CA PRO A 43 18.86 -10.11 -8.57
C PRO A 43 18.88 -11.11 -7.40
N GLU A 44 19.98 -11.17 -6.66
CA GLU A 44 20.16 -12.04 -5.49
C GLU A 44 19.18 -11.67 -4.37
N ILE A 45 19.07 -10.38 -4.04
CA ILE A 45 18.11 -9.88 -3.05
C ILE A 45 16.66 -10.11 -3.53
N LYS A 46 16.38 -9.90 -4.82
CA LYS A 46 15.04 -10.19 -5.36
C LYS A 46 14.66 -11.66 -5.24
N ARG A 47 15.62 -12.59 -5.44
CA ARG A 47 15.39 -14.04 -5.32
C ARG A 47 15.16 -14.47 -3.88
N SER A 48 15.76 -13.77 -2.90
CA SER A 48 15.54 -14.04 -1.49
C SER A 48 14.22 -13.46 -0.95
N ILE A 49 13.49 -12.68 -1.75
CA ILE A 49 12.19 -12.10 -1.38
C ILE A 49 11.02 -12.95 -1.91
N ASN A 50 10.05 -13.23 -1.05
CA ASN A 50 8.76 -13.80 -1.45
C ASN A 50 7.88 -12.72 -2.10
N ILE A 51 8.03 -12.56 -3.42
CA ILE A 51 7.31 -11.56 -4.22
C ILE A 51 5.78 -11.74 -4.10
N LYS A 52 5.26 -12.97 -4.00
CA LYS A 52 3.82 -13.21 -3.87
C LYS A 52 3.26 -12.63 -2.57
N ALA A 53 3.95 -12.83 -1.46
CA ALA A 53 3.55 -12.23 -0.19
C ALA A 53 3.65 -10.70 -0.23
N LEU A 54 4.75 -10.17 -0.79
CA LEU A 54 5.00 -8.72 -0.84
C LEU A 54 3.97 -7.99 -1.72
N LYS A 55 3.67 -8.51 -2.90
CA LYS A 55 2.71 -7.91 -3.84
C LYS A 55 1.31 -7.83 -3.25
N ASN A 56 0.86 -8.90 -2.59
CA ASN A 56 -0.45 -8.96 -1.96
C ASN A 56 -0.52 -7.99 -0.77
N ASN A 57 0.55 -7.88 0.01
CA ASN A 57 0.62 -6.95 1.13
C ASN A 57 0.55 -5.48 0.67
N MET A 58 1.31 -5.13 -0.37
CA MET A 58 1.26 -3.80 -0.98
C MET A 58 -0.13 -3.50 -1.57
N GLY A 59 -0.72 -4.47 -2.28
CA GLY A 59 -2.09 -4.38 -2.81
C GLY A 59 -3.12 -4.07 -1.72
N MET A 60 -3.06 -4.78 -0.59
CA MET A 60 -3.95 -4.54 0.56
C MET A 60 -3.77 -3.15 1.17
N MET A 61 -2.53 -2.63 1.27
CA MET A 61 -2.27 -1.29 1.81
C MET A 61 -2.95 -0.20 0.99
N PHE A 62 -2.84 -0.28 -0.34
CA PHE A 62 -3.51 0.67 -1.24
C PHE A 62 -5.02 0.47 -1.29
N LEU A 63 -5.51 -0.77 -1.15
CA LEU A 63 -6.94 -1.03 -1.05
C LEU A 63 -7.53 -0.39 0.22
N ALA A 64 -6.80 -0.42 1.34
CA ALA A 64 -7.23 0.25 2.57
C ALA A 64 -7.34 1.77 2.38
N LEU A 65 -6.40 2.41 1.65
CA LEU A 65 -6.55 3.83 1.27
C LEU A 65 -7.78 4.04 0.40
N ALA A 66 -7.98 3.20 -0.61
CA ALA A 66 -9.15 3.30 -1.48
C ALA A 66 -10.47 3.22 -0.70
N LEU A 67 -10.53 2.38 0.34
CA LEU A 67 -11.69 2.29 1.22
C LEU A 67 -11.86 3.54 2.10
N ILE A 68 -10.79 4.07 2.69
CA ILE A 68 -10.86 5.30 3.50
C ILE A 68 -11.40 6.47 2.66
N PHE A 69 -10.87 6.65 1.44
CA PHE A 69 -11.33 7.68 0.52
C PHE A 69 -12.71 7.35 -0.08
N GLY A 70 -13.03 6.08 -0.33
CA GLY A 70 -14.32 5.66 -0.86
C GLY A 70 -15.46 5.91 0.14
N VAL A 71 -15.29 5.51 1.40
CA VAL A 71 -16.28 5.78 2.46
C VAL A 71 -16.48 7.28 2.66
N SER A 72 -15.43 8.08 2.49
CA SER A 72 -15.53 9.54 2.58
C SER A 72 -16.33 10.17 1.43
N VAL A 73 -16.54 9.49 0.30
CA VAL A 73 -17.49 9.94 -0.74
C VAL A 73 -18.94 9.79 -0.26
N PHE A 74 -19.27 8.68 0.39
CA PHE A 74 -20.65 8.32 0.75
C PHE A 74 -21.10 8.81 2.12
N SER A 75 -20.19 9.18 3.02
CA SER A 75 -20.53 9.57 4.40
C SER A 75 -19.92 10.92 4.80
N GLU A 76 -20.80 11.90 5.05
CA GLU A 76 -20.42 13.22 5.56
C GLU A 76 -19.87 13.14 7.00
N ILE A 77 -20.53 12.36 7.85
CA ILE A 77 -20.09 12.12 9.24
C ILE A 77 -18.66 11.54 9.24
N PHE A 78 -18.37 10.61 8.33
CA PHE A 78 -17.02 10.07 8.20
C PHE A 78 -16.02 11.15 7.77
N ARG A 79 -16.35 11.98 6.77
CA ARG A 79 -15.48 13.08 6.32
C ARG A 79 -15.11 14.04 7.43
N GLU A 80 -16.09 14.46 8.23
CA GLU A 80 -15.89 15.51 9.22
C GLU A 80 -15.22 15.00 10.50
N LYS A 81 -15.57 13.78 10.94
CA LYS A 81 -15.20 13.31 12.29
C LYS A 81 -14.17 12.20 12.30
N VAL A 82 -14.07 11.42 11.23
CA VAL A 82 -13.32 10.14 11.24
C VAL A 82 -12.17 10.12 10.25
N PHE A 83 -12.30 10.78 9.10
CA PHE A 83 -11.37 10.67 7.97
C PHE A 83 -9.91 10.96 8.35
N ILE A 84 -9.66 12.03 9.10
CA ILE A 84 -8.31 12.40 9.55
C ILE A 84 -7.74 11.31 10.47
N TRP A 85 -8.51 10.87 11.47
CA TRP A 85 -8.10 9.82 12.40
C TRP A 85 -7.85 8.48 11.70
N ALA A 86 -8.71 8.10 10.76
CA ALA A 86 -8.52 6.90 9.93
C ALA A 86 -7.24 6.98 9.10
N SER A 87 -6.94 8.16 8.54
CA SER A 87 -5.72 8.39 7.76
C SER A 87 -4.46 8.31 8.63
N ILE A 88 -4.49 8.90 9.84
CA ILE A 88 -3.40 8.79 10.82
C ILE A 88 -3.18 7.32 11.22
N LEU A 89 -4.25 6.61 11.55
CA LEU A 89 -4.19 5.20 11.92
C LEU A 89 -3.62 4.35 10.78
N TRP A 90 -3.98 4.65 9.53
CA TRP A 90 -3.43 3.98 8.36
C TRP A 90 -1.92 4.24 8.21
N ILE A 91 -1.43 5.46 8.46
CA ILE A 91 0.01 5.78 8.41
C ILE A 91 0.77 4.97 9.49
N ILE A 92 0.22 4.90 10.71
CA ILE A 92 0.81 4.12 11.80
C ILE A 92 0.84 2.63 11.42
N ALA A 93 -0.27 2.10 10.91
CA ALA A 93 -0.37 0.72 10.43
C ALA A 93 0.63 0.45 9.29
N ALA A 94 0.82 1.39 8.36
CA ALA A 94 1.82 1.30 7.30
C ALA A 94 3.24 1.19 7.85
N ARG A 95 3.58 2.01 8.85
CA ARG A 95 4.89 1.96 9.49
C ARG A 95 5.13 0.62 10.20
N ILE A 96 4.14 0.14 10.95
CA ILE A 96 4.19 -1.16 11.61
C ILE A 96 4.35 -2.28 10.58
N ASN A 97 3.59 -2.23 9.49
CA ASN A 97 3.64 -3.20 8.40
C ASN A 97 5.03 -3.26 7.75
N ILE A 98 5.66 -2.11 7.48
CA ILE A 98 7.03 -2.05 6.95
C ILE A 98 8.02 -2.73 7.92
N ASN A 99 7.94 -2.40 9.21
CA ASN A 99 8.79 -3.03 10.23
C ASN A 99 8.55 -4.54 10.36
N TYR A 100 7.31 -4.98 10.17
CA TYR A 100 6.96 -6.40 10.16
C TYR A 100 7.53 -7.10 8.93
N ILE A 101 7.41 -6.53 7.73
CA ILE A 101 7.99 -7.07 6.50
C ILE A 101 9.50 -7.24 6.64
N SER A 102 10.20 -6.24 7.19
CA SER A 102 11.66 -6.27 7.32
C SER A 102 12.17 -7.33 8.29
N ARG A 103 11.35 -7.75 9.27
CA ARG A 103 11.73 -8.73 10.31
C ARG A 103 11.13 -10.12 10.08
N SER A 104 10.13 -10.24 9.22
CA SER A 104 9.36 -11.47 9.08
C SER A 104 9.93 -12.40 8.02
N LYS A 105 10.18 -13.66 8.42
CA LYS A 105 10.53 -14.76 7.52
C LYS A 105 9.44 -15.06 6.47
N LYS A 106 8.22 -14.55 6.65
CA LYS A 106 7.11 -14.71 5.67
C LYS A 106 7.44 -14.09 4.31
N PHE A 107 8.24 -13.03 4.30
CA PHE A 107 8.67 -12.34 3.10
C PHE A 107 10.03 -12.81 2.58
N GLN A 108 10.65 -13.80 3.23
CA GLN A 108 11.83 -14.48 2.74
C GLN A 108 11.42 -15.68 1.87
N ASN A 109 12.16 -15.89 0.79
CA ASN A 109 12.01 -17.06 -0.05
C ASN A 109 12.68 -18.25 0.64
N LYS A 110 11.88 -19.24 1.06
CA LYS A 110 12.36 -20.40 1.84
C LYS A 110 13.31 -21.32 1.07
N SER A 111 13.40 -21.18 -0.25
CA SER A 111 14.22 -22.01 -1.13
C SER A 111 15.63 -21.46 -1.39
N VAL A 112 15.99 -20.34 -0.78
CA VAL A 112 17.30 -19.68 -0.94
C VAL A 112 17.87 -19.49 0.46
N GLU A 113 19.11 -19.95 0.70
CA GLU A 113 19.79 -19.66 1.97
C GLU A 113 19.84 -18.14 2.21
N PRO A 114 19.75 -17.68 3.47
CA PRO A 114 19.84 -16.26 3.75
C PRO A 114 21.17 -15.72 3.20
N PHE A 115 21.09 -14.71 2.35
CA PHE A 115 22.28 -13.98 1.90
C PHE A 115 22.98 -13.38 3.12
N ASP A 116 24.16 -13.91 3.45
CA ASP A 116 24.96 -13.58 4.65
C ASP A 116 25.53 -12.15 4.57
N GLY A 117 25.75 -11.61 3.37
CA GLY A 117 26.29 -10.25 3.20
C GLY A 117 27.70 -10.06 3.79
N ARG A 118 28.38 -11.16 4.13
CA ARG A 118 29.80 -11.22 4.49
C ARG A 118 30.61 -11.71 3.28
N ASP A 119 30.65 -10.93 2.20
CA ASP A 119 31.62 -11.06 1.11
C ASP A 119 31.99 -9.65 0.61
#